data_AF-A0AAJ5QV33-F1
#
_entry.id   AF-A0AAJ5QV33-F1
#
_cell.length_a   1.000
_cell.length_b   1.000
_cell.length_c   1.000
_cell.angle_alpha   90.00
_cell.angle_beta   90.00
_cell.angle_gamma   90.00
#
_symmetry.space_group_name_H-M   'P 1'
#
loop_
_entity.id
_entity.type
_entity.pdbx_description
1 polymer ?
#
loop_
_entity_poly.entity_id
_entity_poly.type
_entity_poly.pdbx_seq_one_letter_code
_entity_poly.pdbx_strand_id
1 'polypeptide(L)'
;MSDAVNNEQGFSLPETLLAMTLLVMVVTALGGYQRGLATGFIQLNQYRQLWRDAWRYGQMNPPQIPPGGSVTRLQTSAARCVSITVTITMPVDKRVQMTRLHCPVSQ
;
A
#
# COMPACT_ATOMS: atom_id res chain seq x y z
N MET A 1 -10.45 58.01 12.21
CA MET A 1 -10.27 56.55 12.02
C MET A 1 -10.14 55.92 13.40
N SER A 2 -11.27 55.76 14.11
CA SER A 2 -11.28 55.28 15.50
C SER A 2 -12.57 54.51 15.82
N ASP A 3 -13.66 54.77 15.09
CA ASP A 3 -14.95 54.09 15.30
C ASP A 3 -14.97 52.61 14.91
N ALA A 4 -14.07 52.16 14.02
CA ALA A 4 -13.99 50.74 13.65
C ALA A 4 -13.43 49.86 14.77
N VAL A 5 -12.56 50.40 15.63
CA VAL A 5 -11.92 49.66 16.74
C VAL A 5 -12.83 49.61 17.96
N ASN A 6 -13.71 50.59 18.16
CA ASN A 6 -14.59 50.66 19.32
C ASN A 6 -15.85 49.77 19.19
N ASN A 7 -16.05 49.14 18.02
CA ASN A 7 -17.15 48.22 17.75
C ASN A 7 -16.71 46.74 17.77
N GLU A 8 -15.48 46.45 18.18
CA GLU A 8 -14.98 45.09 18.36
C GLU A 8 -15.53 44.54 19.69
N GLN A 9 -16.78 44.07 19.66
CA GLN A 9 -17.32 43.24 20.73
C GLN A 9 -16.43 42.00 20.84
N GLY A 10 -15.63 41.94 21.91
CA GLY A 10 -14.75 40.81 22.18
C GLY A 10 -15.55 39.49 22.13
N PHE A 11 -14.90 38.45 21.62
CA PHE A 11 -15.52 37.14 21.47
C PHE A 11 -16.08 36.65 22.81
N SER A 12 -17.35 36.27 22.83
CA SER A 12 -18.01 35.78 24.03
C SER A 12 -17.36 34.48 24.51
N LEU A 13 -17.17 34.33 25.83
CA LEU A 13 -16.57 33.15 26.46
C LEU A 13 -17.21 31.81 26.01
N PRO A 14 -18.55 31.65 26.00
CA PRO A 14 -19.20 30.46 25.43
C PRO A 14 -18.94 30.26 23.93
N GLU A 15 -18.78 31.34 23.17
CA GLU A 15 -18.56 31.29 21.73
C GLU A 15 -17.14 30.81 21.40
N THR A 16 -16.14 31.27 22.16
CA THR A 16 -14.77 30.75 22.05
C THR A 16 -14.67 29.27 22.45
N LEU A 17 -15.42 28.85 23.48
CA LEU A 17 -15.50 27.44 23.89
C LEU A 17 -16.15 26.58 22.80
N LEU A 18 -17.23 27.08 22.17
CA LEU A 18 -17.87 26.41 21.05
C LEU A 18 -16.93 26.30 19.83
N ALA A 19 -16.20 27.38 19.50
CA ALA A 19 -15.23 27.36 18.41
C ALA A 19 -14.08 26.39 18.67
N MET A 20 -13.53 26.36 19.89
CA MET A 20 -12.47 25.43 20.27
C MET A 20 -12.93 23.97 20.22
N THR A 21 -14.13 23.68 20.72
CA THR A 21 -14.68 22.31 20.67
C THR A 21 -14.93 21.85 19.24
N LEU A 22 -15.49 22.71 18.38
CA LEU A 22 -15.64 22.43 16.95
C LEU A 22 -14.28 22.17 16.28
N LEU A 23 -13.28 23.00 16.57
CA LEU A 23 -11.93 22.83 16.02
C LEU A 23 -11.32 21.48 16.43
N VAL A 24 -11.41 21.11 17.71
CA VAL A 24 -10.92 19.82 18.19
C VAL A 24 -11.64 18.65 17.52
N MET A 25 -12.96 18.72 17.36
CA MET A 25 -13.72 17.67 16.67
C MET A 25 -13.27 17.52 15.20
N VAL A 26 -13.13 18.63 14.47
CA VAL A 26 -12.72 18.62 13.07
C VAL A 26 -11.30 18.07 12.92
N VAL A 27 -10.35 18.54 13.72
CA VAL A 27 -8.95 18.07 13.67
C VAL A 27 -8.86 16.59 14.01
N THR A 28 -9.62 16.12 15.00
CA THR A 28 -9.63 14.70 15.38
C THR A 28 -10.23 13.82 14.30
N ALA A 29 -11.34 14.24 13.69
CA ALA A 29 -11.97 13.53 12.57
C ALA A 29 -11.04 13.47 11.35
N LEU A 30 -10.39 14.59 11.00
CA LEU A 30 -9.44 14.66 9.89
C LEU A 30 -8.20 13.79 10.14
N GLY A 31 -7.67 13.84 11.37
CA GLY A 31 -6.55 13.00 11.78
C GLY A 31 -6.87 11.51 11.72
N GLY A 32 -8.08 11.12 12.13
CA GLY A 32 -8.59 9.76 11.98
C GLY A 32 -8.67 9.32 10.52
N TYR A 33 -9.22 10.17 9.65
CA TYR A 33 -9.32 9.89 8.21
C TYR A 33 -7.96 9.74 7.54
N GLN A 34 -7.02 10.65 7.83
CA GLN A 34 -5.66 10.56 7.29
C GLN A 34 -4.91 9.30 7.73
N ARG A 35 -5.09 8.88 8.99
CA ARG A 35 -4.51 7.61 9.48
C ARG A 35 -5.07 6.41 8.73
N GLY A 36 -6.39 6.37 8.48
CA GLY A 36 -7.02 5.31 7.69
C GLY A 36 -6.51 5.26 6.24
N LEU A 37 -6.33 6.41 5.60
CA LEU A 37 -5.73 6.47 4.27
C LEU A 37 -4.27 5.99 4.27
N ALA A 38 -3.48 6.39 5.27
CA ALA A 38 -2.08 5.99 5.37
C ALA A 38 -1.92 4.47 5.53
N THR A 39 -2.72 3.83 6.39
CA THR A 39 -2.68 2.36 6.56
C THR A 39 -3.12 1.63 5.30
N GLY A 40 -4.18 2.10 4.64
CA GLY A 40 -4.61 1.57 3.35
C GLY A 40 -3.53 1.64 2.28
N PHE A 41 -2.85 2.79 2.18
CA PHE A 41 -1.76 2.98 1.21
C PHE A 41 -0.57 2.04 1.49
N ILE A 42 -0.19 1.86 2.76
CA ILE A 42 0.87 0.91 3.14
C ILE A 42 0.52 -0.51 2.70
N GLN A 43 -0.71 -0.95 2.95
CA GLN A 43 -1.17 -2.29 2.58
C GLN A 43 -1.18 -2.50 1.06
N LEU A 44 -1.67 -1.51 0.30
CA LEU A 44 -1.67 -1.54 -1.16
C LEU A 44 -0.24 -1.55 -1.71
N ASN A 45 0.65 -0.75 -1.13
CA ASN A 45 2.04 -0.71 -1.54
C ASN A 45 2.76 -2.04 -1.29
N GLN A 46 2.54 -2.67 -0.13
CA GLN A 46 3.07 -4.01 0.16
C GLN A 46 2.62 -5.04 -0.88
N TYR A 47 1.34 -5.02 -1.25
CA TYR A 47 0.80 -5.90 -2.28
C TYR A 47 1.43 -5.64 -3.66
N ARG A 48 1.66 -4.38 -4.03
CA ARG A 48 2.36 -4.03 -5.28
C ARG A 48 3.83 -4.46 -5.26
N GLN A 49 4.51 -4.38 -4.11
CA GLN A 49 5.89 -4.87 -3.97
C GLN A 49 5.95 -6.38 -4.18
N LEU A 50 5.04 -7.13 -3.54
CA LEU A 50 4.91 -8.56 -3.73
C LEU A 50 4.72 -8.98 -5.19
N TRP A 51 3.85 -8.27 -5.91
CA TRP A 51 3.65 -8.52 -7.34
C TRP A 51 4.89 -8.25 -8.18
N ARG A 52 5.64 -7.18 -7.86
CA ARG A 52 6.91 -6.90 -8.52
C ARG A 52 7.95 -7.98 -8.26
N ASP A 53 7.99 -8.50 -7.04
CA ASP A 53 8.89 -9.58 -6.67
C ASP A 53 8.50 -10.90 -7.34
N ALA A 54 7.21 -11.26 -7.34
CA ALA A 54 6.71 -12.43 -8.07
C ALA A 54 7.05 -12.34 -9.57
N TRP A 55 6.91 -11.16 -10.17
CA TRP A 55 7.33 -10.91 -11.55
C TRP A 55 8.82 -11.13 -11.79
N ARG A 56 9.68 -10.64 -10.87
CA ARG A 56 11.15 -10.82 -10.95
C ARG A 56 11.54 -12.29 -10.84
N TYR A 57 10.94 -13.05 -9.94
CA TYR A 57 11.21 -14.48 -9.79
C TYR A 57 10.63 -15.34 -10.92
N GLY A 58 9.59 -14.83 -11.61
CA GLY A 58 8.97 -15.49 -12.76
C GLY A 58 9.76 -15.34 -14.07
N GLN A 59 10.89 -14.64 -14.06
CA GLN A 59 11.77 -14.50 -15.22
C GLN A 59 12.57 -15.78 -15.50
N MET A 60 13.08 -15.89 -16.73
CA MET A 60 13.94 -17.01 -17.16
C MET A 60 15.20 -17.09 -16.28
N ASN A 61 15.82 -15.94 -15.97
CA ASN A 61 16.96 -15.79 -15.07
C ASN A 61 16.57 -14.96 -13.83
N PRO A 62 16.08 -15.60 -12.75
CA PRO A 62 15.67 -14.88 -11.55
C PRO A 62 16.87 -14.45 -10.70
N PRO A 63 16.71 -13.42 -9.84
CA PRO A 63 17.67 -13.13 -8.78
C PRO A 63 17.73 -14.30 -7.77
N GLN A 64 18.86 -14.42 -7.06
CA GLN A 64 19.04 -15.44 -6.02
C GLN A 64 17.93 -15.31 -4.97
N ILE A 65 17.20 -16.41 -4.76
CA ILE A 65 16.11 -16.46 -3.78
C ILE A 65 16.74 -16.49 -2.38
N PRO A 66 16.34 -15.60 -1.45
CA PRO A 66 16.93 -15.58 -0.12
C PRO A 66 16.68 -16.91 0.61
N PRO A 67 17.70 -17.49 1.28
CA PRO A 67 17.53 -18.71 2.05
C PRO A 67 16.58 -18.43 3.23
N GLY A 68 15.43 -19.12 3.25
CA GLY A 68 14.32 -18.86 4.19
C GLY A 68 13.12 -18.13 3.58
N GLY A 69 13.21 -17.71 2.31
CA GLY A 69 12.09 -17.15 1.56
C GLY A 69 11.16 -18.23 1.02
N SER A 70 9.87 -18.10 1.31
CA SER A 70 8.78 -18.98 0.88
C SER A 70 8.41 -18.82 -0.61
N VAL A 71 9.43 -18.69 -1.47
CA VAL A 71 9.30 -18.54 -2.91
C VAL A 71 9.47 -19.92 -3.55
N THR A 72 8.36 -20.61 -3.81
CA THR A 72 8.40 -21.91 -4.49
C THR A 72 8.36 -21.70 -5.99
N ARG A 73 9.41 -22.14 -6.69
CA ARG A 73 9.50 -22.09 -8.16
C ARG A 73 9.30 -23.49 -8.73
N LEU A 74 8.23 -23.71 -9.49
CA LEU A 74 7.98 -24.94 -10.23
C LEU A 74 8.22 -24.69 -11.71
N GLN A 75 9.10 -25.48 -12.32
CA GLN A 75 9.38 -25.45 -13.75
C GLN A 75 8.88 -26.74 -14.40
N THR A 76 7.79 -26.65 -15.16
CA THR A 76 7.29 -27.78 -15.95
C THR A 76 7.61 -27.53 -17.42
N SER A 77 8.37 -28.44 -18.03
CA SER A 77 8.68 -28.39 -19.46
C SER A 77 7.60 -29.14 -20.26
N ALA A 78 6.83 -28.44 -21.07
CA ALA A 78 5.87 -29.03 -21.99
C ALA A 78 6.38 -28.84 -23.42
N ALA A 79 7.03 -29.88 -23.96
CA ALA A 79 7.44 -30.13 -25.36
C ALA A 79 8.15 -29.02 -26.17
N ARG A 80 8.31 -27.80 -25.64
CA ARG A 80 9.02 -26.64 -26.21
C ARG A 80 8.93 -25.41 -25.31
N CYS A 81 7.95 -25.31 -24.40
CA CYS A 81 7.79 -24.18 -23.47
C CYS A 81 8.07 -24.61 -22.02
N VAL A 82 8.62 -23.70 -21.23
CA VAL A 82 8.77 -23.88 -19.78
C VAL A 82 7.73 -23.03 -19.05
N SER A 83 6.89 -23.66 -18.23
CA SER A 83 6.00 -22.94 -17.32
C SER A 83 6.72 -22.73 -16.00
N ILE A 84 6.93 -21.46 -15.61
CA ILE A 84 7.51 -21.09 -14.32
C ILE A 84 6.37 -20.59 -13.43
N THR A 85 6.05 -21.36 -12.40
CA THR A 85 5.11 -20.94 -11.35
C THR A 85 5.90 -20.48 -10.13
N VAL A 86 5.60 -19.28 -9.66
CA VAL A 86 6.18 -18.66 -8.47
C VAL A 86 5.07 -18.49 -7.45
N THR A 87 5.24 -19.08 -6.27
CA THR A 87 4.35 -18.88 -5.13
C THR A 87 5.12 -18.20 -4.02
N ILE A 88 4.70 -17.02 -3.59
CA ILE A 88 5.26 -16.28 -2.45
C ILE A 88 4.28 -16.38 -1.28
N THR A 89 4.72 -16.95 -0.16
CA THR A 89 3.88 -17.15 1.04
C THR A 89 4.33 -16.24 2.18
N MET A 90 3.65 -15.12 2.41
CA MET A 90 4.01 -14.25 3.53
C MET A 90 3.40 -14.74 4.86
N PRO A 91 4.02 -14.40 6.01
CA PRO A 91 3.52 -14.79 7.33
C PRO A 91 2.13 -14.21 7.68
N VAL A 92 1.69 -13.17 6.98
CA VAL A 92 0.37 -12.53 7.17
C VAL A 92 -0.57 -13.02 6.08
N ASP A 93 -1.01 -14.30 6.12
CA ASP A 93 -2.06 -14.97 5.30
C ASP A 93 -2.18 -14.62 3.79
N LYS A 94 -1.19 -13.94 3.24
CA LYS A 94 -1.19 -13.38 1.89
C LYS A 94 -0.28 -14.26 1.06
N ARG A 95 -0.92 -15.05 0.21
CA ARG A 95 -0.28 -15.87 -0.80
C ARG A 95 -0.43 -15.18 -2.15
N VAL A 96 0.69 -14.95 -2.82
CA VAL A 96 0.69 -14.48 -4.22
C VAL A 96 1.23 -15.62 -5.07
N GLN A 97 0.43 -16.08 -6.03
CA GLN A 97 0.81 -17.10 -6.99
C GLN A 97 0.79 -16.49 -8.38
N MET A 98 1.88 -16.67 -9.11
CA MET A 98 2.02 -16.21 -10.49
C MET A 98 2.60 -17.32 -11.35
N THR A 99 1.95 -17.63 -12.47
CA THR A 99 2.45 -18.59 -13.46
C THR A 99 2.74 -17.88 -14.76
N ARG A 100 3.94 -18.11 -15.31
CA ARG A 100 4.36 -17.55 -16.60
C ARG A 100 4.87 -18.65 -17.51
N LEU A 101 4.39 -18.67 -18.75
CA LEU A 101 4.91 -19.53 -19.81
C LEU A 101 6.03 -18.80 -20.55
N HIS A 102 7.18 -19.46 -20.70
CA HIS A 102 8.26 -19.01 -21.56
C HIS A 102 8.39 -20.01 -22.71
N CYS A 103 8.13 -19.53 -23.92
CA CYS A 103 8.30 -20.30 -25.14
C CYS A 103 9.45 -19.68 -25.95
N PRO A 104 10.33 -20.48 -26.56
CA PRO A 104 11.30 -19.97 -27.51
C PRO A 104 10.52 -19.36 -28.67
N VAL A 105 10.83 -18.11 -29.00
CA VAL A 105 10.36 -17.50 -30.25
C VAL A 105 11.03 -18.31 -31.36
N SER A 106 10.25 -18.92 -32.23
CA SER A 106 10.77 -19.68 -33.38
C SER A 106 11.68 -18.74 -34.19
N GLN A 107 13.00 -19.01 -34.16
CA GLN A 107 13.95 -18.47 -35.13
C GLN A 107 13.69 -19.10 -36.49
#